data_AF-A0A453F399-F1
#
_entry.id   AF-A0A453F399-F1
#
_cell.length_a   1.000
_cell.length_b   1.000
_cell.length_c   1.000
_cell.angle_alpha   90.00
_cell.angle_beta   90.00
_cell.angle_gamma   90.00
#
_symmetry.space_group_name_H-M   'P 1'
#
loop_
_entity.id
_entity.type
_entity.pdbx_description
1 polymer ?
#
loop_
_entity_poly.entity_id
_entity_poly.type
_entity_poly.pdbx_seq_one_letter_code
_entity_poly.pdbx_strand_id
1 'polypeptide(L)'
;MVYPFSYAETLVHSTLDHCDISDFSIQVFFNMKDHTVHVRQRPHLKMFLEKVAQMFELVIFTASQRIYAEQIIDRLDPDGKLISQRIYRESCIFSDGSYTKDLTILGVHLAKVAIIDNTPQVFQLQVDNGIPIKSWFDDP
;
A
#
# COMPACT_ATOMS: atom_id res chain seq x y z
N MET A 1 14.54 9.27 -7.40
CA MET A 1 13.10 9.48 -7.64
C MET A 1 12.39 8.50 -6.74
N VAL A 2 11.43 8.97 -5.95
CA VAL A 2 10.72 8.20 -4.91
C VAL A 2 9.35 7.81 -5.46
N TYR A 3 8.96 6.55 -5.31
CA TYR A 3 7.62 6.09 -5.70
C TYR A 3 6.82 5.63 -4.49
N PRO A 4 5.88 6.45 -3.99
CA PRO A 4 4.86 5.99 -3.04
C PRO A 4 3.84 5.06 -3.69
N PHE A 5 3.53 3.95 -3.04
CA PHE A 5 2.48 3.03 -3.45
C PHE A 5 1.44 2.88 -2.35
N SER A 6 0.16 2.86 -2.74
CA SER A 6 -0.85 2.16 -1.94
C SER A 6 -0.63 0.67 -2.05
N TYR A 7 -0.77 -0.09 -0.96
CA TYR A 7 -0.71 -1.55 -1.06
C TYR A 7 -2.09 -2.19 -1.22
N ALA A 8 -3.12 -1.63 -0.57
CA ALA A 8 -4.49 -2.17 -0.61
C ALA A 8 -5.14 -1.88 -1.98
N GLU A 9 -5.70 -2.92 -2.58
CA GLU A 9 -6.33 -2.96 -3.92
C GLU A 9 -5.43 -2.50 -5.08
N THR A 10 -4.16 -2.19 -4.80
CA THR A 10 -3.13 -1.80 -5.76
C THR A 10 -2.10 -2.91 -5.94
N LEU A 11 -1.58 -3.44 -4.83
CA LEU A 11 -0.60 -4.53 -4.78
C LEU A 11 -1.25 -5.84 -4.30
N VAL A 12 -2.11 -5.76 -3.30
CA VAL A 12 -2.78 -6.93 -2.72
C VAL A 12 -4.26 -6.64 -2.51
N HIS A 13 -5.05 -7.69 -2.46
CA HIS A 13 -6.43 -7.63 -1.98
C HIS A 13 -6.55 -8.44 -0.69
N SER A 14 -7.32 -7.95 0.27
CA SER A 14 -7.51 -8.64 1.54
C SER A 14 -8.97 -8.71 1.95
N THR A 15 -9.36 -9.82 2.55
CA THR A 15 -10.72 -10.03 3.06
C THR A 15 -10.72 -10.73 4.42
N LEU A 16 -11.77 -10.45 5.21
CA LEU A 16 -12.09 -11.18 6.44
C LEU A 16 -12.94 -12.42 6.18
N ASP A 17 -13.56 -12.50 5.00
CA ASP A 17 -14.35 -13.65 4.60
C ASP A 17 -13.43 -14.84 4.29
N HIS A 18 -13.99 -16.04 4.46
CA HIS A 18 -13.27 -17.25 4.12
C HIS A 18 -12.88 -17.24 2.64
N CYS A 19 -11.60 -17.51 2.36
CA CYS A 19 -11.05 -17.48 1.01
C CYS A 19 -10.13 -18.68 0.78
N ASP A 20 -10.55 -19.62 -0.06
CA ASP A 20 -9.78 -20.83 -0.40
C ASP A 20 -8.54 -20.55 -1.25
N ILE A 21 -8.53 -19.39 -1.93
CA ILE A 21 -7.50 -19.00 -2.92
C ILE A 21 -6.56 -17.91 -2.40
N SER A 22 -6.41 -17.79 -1.08
CA SER A 22 -5.47 -16.84 -0.47
C SER A 22 -4.02 -17.29 -0.64
N ASP A 23 -3.12 -16.35 -0.94
CA ASP A 23 -1.67 -16.63 -0.98
C ASP A 23 -1.08 -16.78 0.43
N PHE A 24 -1.60 -16.00 1.38
CA PHE A 24 -1.26 -16.12 2.80
C PHE A 24 -2.36 -15.51 3.69
N SER A 25 -2.26 -15.79 4.99
CA SER A 25 -3.15 -15.22 6.01
C SER A 25 -2.35 -14.60 7.14
N ILE A 26 -2.90 -13.56 7.75
CA ILE A 26 -2.35 -12.91 8.95
C ILE A 26 -3.39 -12.86 10.06
N GLN A 27 -2.93 -12.86 11.31
CA GLN A 27 -3.79 -12.67 12.48
C GLN A 27 -3.68 -11.22 12.95
N VAL A 28 -4.82 -10.54 13.05
CA VAL A 28 -4.88 -9.15 13.51
C VAL A 28 -5.81 -9.08 14.71
N PHE A 29 -5.29 -8.58 15.82
CA PHE A 29 -6.11 -8.28 17.00
C PHE A 29 -6.72 -6.89 16.85
N PHE A 30 -8.05 -6.82 16.74
CA PHE A 30 -8.80 -5.57 16.63
C PHE A 30 -10.16 -5.71 17.32
N ASN A 31 -10.69 -4.63 17.90
CA ASN A 31 -11.95 -4.66 18.67
C ASN A 31 -12.03 -5.77 19.74
N MET A 32 -10.92 -6.01 20.44
CA MET A 32 -10.78 -7.04 21.48
C MET A 32 -11.00 -8.48 20.98
N LYS A 33 -10.81 -8.73 19.68
CA LYS A 33 -10.96 -10.05 19.07
C LYS A 33 -9.86 -10.31 18.04
N ASP A 34 -9.47 -11.57 17.90
CA ASP A 34 -8.62 -12.02 16.80
C ASP A 34 -9.42 -12.16 15.51
N HIS A 35 -8.86 -11.58 14.45
CA HIS A 35 -9.38 -11.66 13.09
C HIS A 35 -8.32 -12.29 12.18
N THR A 36 -8.73 -13.31 11.43
CA THR A 36 -7.91 -13.83 10.33
C THR A 36 -8.19 -13.02 9.08
N VAL A 37 -7.16 -12.41 8.52
CA VAL A 37 -7.25 -11.70 7.24
C VAL A 37 -6.57 -12.56 6.17
N HIS A 38 -7.32 -12.89 5.14
CA HIS A 38 -6.85 -13.59 3.95
C HIS A 38 -6.34 -12.60 2.93
N VAL A 39 -5.13 -12.81 2.41
CA VAL A 39 -4.48 -11.88 1.47
C VAL A 39 -4.16 -12.59 0.16
N ARG A 40 -4.49 -11.92 -0.93
CA ARG A 40 -4.11 -12.29 -2.29
C ARG A 40 -3.15 -11.26 -2.87
N GLN A 41 -2.16 -11.70 -3.59
CA GLN A 41 -1.17 -10.89 -4.27
C GLN A 41 -1.60 -10.66 -5.71
N ARG A 42 -1.54 -9.41 -6.15
CA ARG A 42 -1.78 -9.08 -7.55
C ARG A 42 -0.77 -9.83 -8.43
N PRO A 43 -1.19 -10.40 -9.56
CA PRO A 43 -0.28 -11.04 -10.50
C PRO A 43 0.93 -10.15 -10.79
N HIS A 44 2.12 -10.78 -10.83
CA HIS A 44 3.40 -10.12 -11.05
C HIS A 44 3.91 -9.17 -9.95
N LEU A 45 3.26 -9.10 -8.77
CA LEU A 45 3.67 -8.21 -7.66
C LEU A 45 5.16 -8.30 -7.33
N LYS A 46 5.69 -9.52 -7.14
CA LYS A 46 7.10 -9.68 -6.75
C LYS A 46 8.06 -9.14 -7.80
N MET A 47 7.84 -9.52 -9.06
CA MET A 47 8.64 -9.01 -10.20
C MET A 47 8.55 -7.48 -10.29
N PHE A 48 7.36 -6.92 -10.08
CA PHE A 48 7.14 -5.48 -10.09
C PHE A 48 7.95 -4.78 -8.99
N LEU A 49 7.84 -5.22 -7.73
CA LEU A 49 8.57 -4.63 -6.61
C LEU A 49 10.08 -4.73 -6.82
N GLU A 50 10.59 -5.89 -7.24
CA GLU A 50 12.01 -6.08 -7.53
C GLU A 50 12.53 -5.15 -8.64
N LYS A 51 11.75 -4.94 -9.71
CA LYS A 51 12.14 -4.04 -10.80
C LYS A 51 12.07 -2.57 -10.41
N VAL A 52 11.05 -2.17 -9.67
CA VAL A 52 10.89 -0.79 -9.22
C VAL A 52 11.97 -0.42 -8.20
N ALA A 53 12.28 -1.31 -7.25
CA ALA A 53 13.32 -1.09 -6.24
C ALA A 53 14.73 -0.95 -6.85
N GLN A 54 14.98 -1.46 -8.06
CA GLN A 54 16.25 -1.25 -8.78
C GLN A 54 16.40 0.16 -9.37
N MET A 55 15.28 0.86 -9.59
CA MET A 55 15.26 2.15 -10.29
C MET A 55 14.91 3.31 -9.35
N PHE A 56 14.19 3.02 -8.26
CA PHE A 56 13.52 4.00 -7.43
C PHE A 56 13.60 3.64 -5.96
N GLU A 57 13.47 4.66 -5.12
CA GLU A 57 13.25 4.48 -3.70
C GLU A 57 11.76 4.17 -3.48
N LEU A 58 11.48 2.97 -2.98
CA LEU A 58 10.12 2.46 -2.85
C LEU A 58 9.55 2.80 -1.48
N VAL A 59 8.40 3.48 -1.46
CA VAL A 59 7.70 3.85 -0.23
C VAL A 59 6.32 3.24 -0.24
N ILE A 60 5.92 2.55 0.83
CA ILE A 60 4.51 2.17 1.02
C ILE A 60 3.83 3.31 1.76
N PHE A 61 2.83 3.94 1.15
CA PHE A 61 1.99 4.95 1.79
C PHE A 61 0.54 4.48 1.73
N THR A 62 -0.03 4.09 2.86
CA THR A 62 -1.34 3.45 2.96
C THR A 62 -2.27 4.17 3.94
N ALA A 63 -3.57 4.17 3.61
CA ALA A 63 -4.62 4.62 4.54
C ALA A 63 -5.05 3.50 5.52
N SER A 64 -4.33 2.39 5.59
CA SER A 64 -4.56 1.30 6.55
C SER A 64 -3.82 1.53 7.87
N GLN A 65 -4.36 1.00 8.97
CA GLN A 65 -3.71 1.05 10.27
C GLN A 65 -2.42 0.23 10.27
N ARG A 66 -1.41 0.72 11.00
CA ARG A 66 -0.10 0.08 11.10
C ARG A 66 -0.17 -1.40 11.51
N ILE A 67 -1.02 -1.74 12.49
CA ILE A 67 -1.13 -3.10 13.06
C ILE A 67 -1.41 -4.20 12.02
N TYR A 68 -2.08 -3.82 10.93
CA TYR A 68 -2.48 -4.69 9.84
C TYR A 68 -1.52 -4.55 8.66
N ALA A 69 -1.20 -3.31 8.28
CA ALA A 69 -0.32 -3.02 7.15
C ALA A 69 1.09 -3.58 7.33
N GLU A 70 1.66 -3.44 8.53
CA GLU A 70 3.03 -3.86 8.84
C GLU A 70 3.20 -5.36 8.61
N GLN A 71 2.25 -6.18 9.07
CA GLN A 71 2.29 -7.62 8.90
C GLN A 71 2.24 -8.06 7.43
N ILE A 72 1.45 -7.38 6.59
CA ILE A 72 1.40 -7.64 5.15
C ILE A 72 2.73 -7.28 4.52
N ILE A 73 3.24 -6.07 4.80
CA ILE A 73 4.47 -5.58 4.21
C ILE A 73 5.64 -6.49 4.58
N ASP A 74 5.70 -7.00 5.81
CA ASP A 74 6.71 -7.97 6.25
C ASP A 74 6.62 -9.31 5.50
N ARG A 75 5.45 -9.68 4.95
CA ARG A 75 5.33 -10.85 4.07
C ARG A 75 5.72 -10.56 2.63
N LEU A 76 5.52 -9.34 2.16
CA LEU A 76 5.90 -8.93 0.81
C LEU A 76 7.41 -8.67 0.68
N ASP A 77 8.05 -8.13 1.73
CA ASP A 77 9.48 -7.83 1.78
C ASP A 77 10.11 -8.35 3.10
N PRO A 78 10.24 -9.69 3.26
CA PRO A 78 10.69 -10.31 4.51
C PRO A 78 12.14 -9.99 4.88
N ASP A 79 12.96 -9.66 3.88
CA ASP A 79 14.36 -9.27 4.10
C ASP A 79 14.52 -7.74 4.31
N GLY A 80 13.45 -6.96 4.13
CA GLY A 80 13.48 -5.49 4.21
C GLY A 80 14.41 -4.84 3.16
N LYS A 81 14.53 -5.43 1.97
CA LYS A 81 15.47 -4.98 0.92
C LYS A 81 14.81 -4.14 -0.17
N LEU A 82 13.50 -4.24 -0.31
CA LEU A 82 12.76 -3.62 -1.40
C LEU A 82 12.17 -2.28 -0.97
N ILE A 83 11.58 -2.21 0.23
CA ILE A 83 10.80 -1.07 0.70
C ILE A 83 11.64 -0.21 1.65
N SER A 84 11.91 1.04 1.25
CA SER A 84 12.76 1.97 1.98
C SER A 84 12.04 2.67 3.13
N GLN A 85 10.74 2.95 2.98
CA GLN A 85 9.94 3.63 3.99
C GLN A 85 8.49 3.12 3.99
N ARG A 86 7.86 3.13 5.18
CA ARG A 86 6.46 2.75 5.38
C ARG A 86 5.72 3.89 6.09
N ILE A 87 4.61 4.33 5.51
CA ILE A 87 3.78 5.43 5.98
C ILE A 87 2.34 4.92 6.05
N TYR A 88 1.71 5.12 7.20
CA TYR A 88 0.44 4.50 7.56
C TYR A 88 -0.67 5.55 7.72
N ARG A 89 -1.88 5.08 8.06
CA ARG A 89 -3.08 5.93 8.25
C ARG A 89 -2.84 7.13 9.16
N GLU A 90 -2.02 6.97 10.19
CA GLU A 90 -1.74 8.00 11.19
C GLU A 90 -1.02 9.23 10.59
N SER A 91 -0.42 9.08 9.41
CA SER A 91 0.21 10.17 8.64
C SER A 91 -0.68 10.73 7.53
N CYS A 92 -1.86 10.15 7.29
CA CYS A 92 -2.83 10.70 6.35
C CYS A 92 -3.57 11.89 6.96
N ILE A 93 -3.90 12.87 6.13
CA ILE A 93 -4.83 13.94 6.50
C ILE A 93 -6.24 13.38 6.39
N PHE A 94 -7.01 13.43 7.48
CA PHE A 94 -8.42 13.02 7.49
C PHE A 94 -9.32 14.25 7.43
N SER A 95 -10.04 14.42 6.32
CA SER A 95 -11.02 15.50 6.12
C SER A 95 -12.21 15.01 5.31
N ASP A 96 -13.40 15.51 5.62
CA ASP A 96 -14.65 15.21 4.90
C ASP A 96 -14.91 13.70 4.71
N GLY A 97 -14.56 12.90 5.72
CA GLY A 97 -14.74 11.45 5.71
C GLY A 97 -13.74 10.68 4.83
N SER A 98 -12.70 11.34 4.32
CA SER A 98 -11.71 10.75 3.42
C SER A 98 -10.28 10.91 3.94
N TYR A 99 -9.40 9.98 3.55
CA TYR A 99 -7.97 10.06 3.83
C TYR A 99 -7.23 10.60 2.62
N THR A 100 -6.42 11.62 2.84
CA THR A 100 -5.52 12.21 1.83
C THR A 100 -4.07 11.98 2.23
N LYS A 101 -3.26 11.59 1.23
CA LYS A 101 -1.83 11.31 1.32
C LYS A 101 -1.07 12.52 0.83
N ASP A 102 -0.65 13.38 1.76
CA ASP A 102 0.18 14.53 1.42
C ASP A 102 1.62 14.07 1.14
N LEU A 103 2.07 14.20 -0.10
CA LEU A 103 3.40 13.76 -0.52
C LEU A 103 4.54 14.64 0.04
N THR A 104 4.23 15.82 0.59
CA THR A 104 5.25 16.72 1.15
C THR A 104 5.96 16.13 2.37
N ILE A 105 5.31 15.20 3.08
CA ILE A 105 5.87 14.53 4.26
C ILE A 105 7.11 13.68 3.94
N LEU A 106 7.34 13.34 2.66
CA LEU A 106 8.51 12.61 2.22
C LEU A 106 9.80 13.45 2.32
N GLY A 107 9.69 14.77 2.48
CA GLY A 107 10.86 15.66 2.63
C GLY A 107 11.75 15.76 1.38
N VAL A 108 11.27 15.28 0.23
CA VAL A 108 11.98 15.35 -1.06
C VAL A 108 11.24 16.23 -2.05
N HIS A 109 11.96 16.74 -3.06
CA HIS A 109 11.37 17.59 -4.09
C HIS A 109 10.30 16.85 -4.90
N LEU A 110 9.07 17.38 -4.96
CA LEU A 110 7.92 16.72 -5.61
C LEU A 110 8.15 16.38 -7.08
N ALA A 111 8.96 17.14 -7.82
CA ALA A 111 9.37 16.78 -9.19
C ALA A 111 10.12 15.43 -9.30
N LYS A 112 10.49 14.82 -8.18
CA LYS A 112 11.13 13.50 -8.09
C LYS A 112 10.23 12.46 -7.41
N VAL A 113 8.94 12.73 -7.23
CA VAL A 113 7.99 11.85 -6.55
C VAL A 113 6.90 11.42 -7.53
N ALA A 114 6.46 10.16 -7.49
CA ALA A 114 5.28 9.71 -8.21
C ALA A 114 4.51 8.69 -7.38
N ILE A 115 3.21 8.92 -7.14
CA ILE A 115 2.36 8.03 -6.37
C ILE A 115 1.51 7.15 -7.28
N ILE A 116 1.48 5.84 -7.01
CA ILE A 116 0.55 4.89 -7.65
C ILE A 116 -0.51 4.49 -6.65
N ASP A 117 -1.77 4.78 -6.99
CA ASP A 117 -2.92 4.49 -6.13
C ASP A 117 -4.18 4.22 -6.96
N ASN A 118 -5.00 3.31 -6.47
CA ASN A 118 -6.27 2.95 -7.08
C ASN A 118 -7.41 3.94 -6.77
N THR A 119 -7.20 4.86 -5.83
CA THR A 119 -8.18 5.88 -5.43
C THR A 119 -7.63 7.29 -5.69
N PRO A 120 -7.93 7.92 -6.85
CA PRO A 120 -7.35 9.22 -7.21
C PRO A 120 -7.54 10.34 -6.17
N GLN A 121 -8.62 10.29 -5.40
CA GLN A 121 -8.93 11.26 -4.36
C GLN A 121 -7.85 11.32 -3.27
N VAL A 122 -7.15 10.21 -3.00
CA VAL A 122 -6.16 10.18 -1.91
C VAL A 122 -4.90 10.99 -2.24
N PHE A 123 -4.62 11.30 -3.50
CA PHE A 123 -3.47 12.12 -3.91
C PHE A 123 -3.91 13.48 -4.49
N GLN A 124 -5.13 13.94 -4.16
CA GLN A 124 -5.71 15.18 -4.67
C GLN A 124 -4.87 16.45 -4.44
N LEU A 125 -3.97 16.47 -3.45
CA LEU A 125 -3.09 17.61 -3.18
C LEU A 125 -1.92 17.71 -4.17
N GLN A 126 -1.58 16.61 -4.85
CA GLN A 126 -0.47 16.51 -5.78
C GLN A 126 -0.86 15.65 -7.00
N VAL A 127 -1.94 16.06 -7.69
CA VAL A 127 -2.52 15.31 -8.82
C VAL A 127 -1.52 15.03 -9.95
N ASP A 128 -0.60 15.95 -10.22
CA ASP A 128 0.44 15.80 -11.25
C ASP A 128 1.48 14.73 -10.91
N ASN A 129 1.56 14.32 -9.65
CA ASN A 129 2.41 13.23 -9.19
C ASN A 129 1.67 11.88 -9.25
N GLY A 130 0.36 11.87 -9.53
CA GLY A 130 -0.48 10.68 -9.46
C GLY A 130 -0.49 9.85 -10.73
N ILE A 131 -0.29 8.54 -10.58
CA ILE A 131 -0.47 7.53 -11.63
C ILE A 131 -1.65 6.64 -11.19
N PRO A 132 -2.86 6.85 -11.74
CA PRO A 132 -4.00 6.04 -11.36
C PRO A 132 -3.84 4.60 -11.84
N ILE A 133 -4.23 3.65 -11.01
CA ILE A 133 -4.27 2.23 -11.36
C ILE A 133 -5.65 1.65 -11.07
N LYS A 134 -6.06 0.63 -11.81
CA LYS A 134 -7.32 -0.07 -11.51
C LYS A 134 -7.18 -0.83 -10.20
N SER A 135 -8.21 -0.71 -9.35
CA SER A 135 -8.41 -1.60 -8.20
C SER A 135 -8.37 -3.05 -8.67
N TRP A 136 -7.69 -3.88 -7.90
CA TRP A 136 -7.53 -5.31 -8.14
C TRP A 136 -8.09 -6.10 -6.96
N PHE A 137 -8.86 -7.14 -7.25
CA PHE A 137 -9.54 -7.95 -6.22
C PHE A 137 -9.27 -9.44 -6.43
N ASP A 138 -9.57 -9.92 -7.64
CA ASP A 138 -9.47 -11.33 -7.99
C ASP A 138 -9.20 -11.58 -9.48
N ASP A 139 -9.15 -10.53 -10.30
CA ASP A 139 -8.97 -10.59 -11.74
C ASP A 139 -7.57 -11.12 -12.12
N PRO A 140 -7.46 -12.03 -13.10
CA PRO A 140 -6.19 -12.62 -13.50
C PRO A 140 -5.24 -11.66 -14.23
#